data_AF-A0A2I0VZ73-F1
#
_entry.id   AF-A0A2I0VZ73-F1
#
_cell.length_a   1.000
_cell.length_b   1.000
_cell.length_c   1.000
_cell.angle_alpha   90.00
_cell.angle_beta   90.00
_cell.angle_gamma   90.00
#
_symmetry.space_group_name_H-M   'P 1'
#
loop_
_entity.id
_entity.type
_entity.pdbx_description
1 polymer ?
#
loop_
_entity_poly.entity_id
_entity_poly.type
_entity_poly.pdbx_seq_one_letter_code
_entity_poly.pdbx_strand_id
1 'polypeptide(L)'
;MGLNGDSISGPDGYTSKFFQKCWDIVKTDVIDAVNEFFKDSPFPKFFTSTSIVLIPKIDGANKWKDFRPISLCSFFNKIISKIISKRLESFLPRLDISKAYDNLNWDFCYKVLSLFCFSASFINLIKNCIDNCYFSIIINGRTHGFFKSSKGLRQGDNISPVLFIISMEYLSRGIEDLYLKNPKLNFRTIRGMSITHLCFADDFILFSNGSINNIKILNNFIINFNDYSGLSINKDKSSFIIGKSINRDRITAIQRICGFHSKRFPIKYLGTPIFNGKKRSHLFEDIFTFFQNKLNHWSSSFLSFGGRLILIKSVLNSIPIYLFHMLQPTASICLRIERMINKFFWGSKFNTNGIRWASWSNMCGIYNEGGLGCKNLSNMAQAFSHKLWFSFRSKVSLWARFMNAKYCKDKHPLLGVYKASDSLTWKRLCKIKWEANQFVQWSIGKGNVFFWQDNWLGPFSIDNLLNTTV
;
A
#
# COMPACT_ATOMS: atom_id res chain seq x y z
N MET A 1 18.89 7.67 18.95
CA MET A 1 18.14 8.27 17.82
C MET A 1 17.69 7.19 16.85
N GLY A 2 16.43 7.17 16.42
CA GLY A 2 15.92 6.19 15.43
C GLY A 2 16.01 6.64 13.97
N LEU A 3 16.88 7.61 13.64
CA LEU A 3 17.07 8.10 12.27
C LEU A 3 18.06 7.18 11.52
N ASN A 4 17.83 6.96 10.22
CA ASN A 4 18.74 6.13 9.43
C ASN A 4 20.07 6.88 9.20
N GLY A 5 21.17 6.32 9.72
CA GLY A 5 22.50 6.94 9.62
C GLY A 5 22.98 7.11 8.18
N ASP A 6 22.59 6.21 7.28
CA ASP A 6 23.02 6.22 5.88
C ASP A 6 22.15 7.12 4.97
N SER A 7 21.26 7.91 5.57
CA SER A 7 20.47 8.89 4.82
C SER A 7 21.32 10.08 4.36
N ILE A 8 21.09 10.53 3.13
CA ILE A 8 21.74 11.70 2.55
C ILE A 8 21.39 12.97 3.37
N SER A 9 22.40 13.82 3.56
CA SER A 9 22.30 15.09 4.29
C SER A 9 21.37 16.07 3.59
N GLY A 10 20.87 17.04 4.35
CA GLY A 10 20.21 18.21 3.77
C GLY A 10 21.24 19.24 3.28
N PRO A 11 20.81 20.50 3.13
CA PRO A 11 21.71 21.63 2.83
C PRO A 11 22.77 21.87 3.91
N ASP A 12 22.57 21.30 5.10
CA ASP A 12 23.48 21.36 6.24
C ASP A 12 24.75 20.52 6.06
N GLY A 13 24.80 19.62 5.07
CA GLY A 13 25.98 18.80 4.78
C GLY A 13 26.27 17.69 5.80
N TYR A 14 25.58 17.68 6.95
CA TYR A 14 25.72 16.66 7.99
C TYR A 14 24.69 15.53 7.83
N THR A 15 25.18 14.29 7.82
CA THR A 15 24.31 13.11 7.83
C THR A 15 23.86 12.79 9.25
N SER A 16 22.79 12.00 9.41
CA SER A 16 22.36 11.53 10.74
C SER A 16 23.44 10.72 11.45
N LYS A 17 24.37 10.11 10.71
CA LYS A 17 25.51 9.35 11.26
C LYS A 17 26.51 10.22 12.00
N PHE A 18 26.72 11.46 11.55
CA PHE A 18 27.56 12.43 12.26
C PHE A 18 27.02 12.67 13.67
N PHE A 19 25.75 13.04 13.79
CA PHE A 19 25.11 13.30 15.08
C PHE A 19 25.03 12.06 15.97
N GLN A 20 24.90 10.86 15.40
CA GLN A 20 24.92 9.61 16.16
C GLN A 20 26.30 9.30 16.74
N LYS A 21 27.37 9.55 15.99
CA LYS A 21 28.75 9.30 16.44
C LYS A 21 29.27 10.38 17.37
N CYS A 22 28.95 11.63 17.11
CA CYS A 22 29.39 12.78 17.90
C CYS A 22 28.37 13.18 18.97
N TRP A 23 27.45 12.29 19.33
CA TRP A 23 26.32 12.61 20.21
C TRP A 23 26.78 13.16 21.55
N ASP A 24 27.82 12.58 22.13
CA ASP A 24 28.35 13.01 23.44
C ASP A 24 28.89 14.45 23.43
N ILE A 25 29.20 14.99 22.25
CA ILE A 25 29.68 16.36 22.05
C ILE A 25 28.49 17.31 21.80
N VAL A 26 27.60 16.97 20.85
CA VAL A 26 26.57 17.90 20.33
C VAL A 26 25.20 17.77 21.03
N LYS A 27 25.06 16.84 21.98
CA LYS A 27 23.77 16.50 22.61
C LYS A 27 23.08 17.70 23.25
N THR A 28 23.82 18.53 24.00
CA THR A 28 23.25 19.69 24.70
C THR A 28 22.64 20.66 23.70
N ASP A 29 23.43 21.07 22.71
CA ASP A 29 23.02 22.05 21.70
C ASP A 29 21.82 21.55 20.88
N VAL A 30 21.81 20.26 20.54
CA VAL A 30 20.70 19.66 19.79
C VAL A 30 19.42 19.61 20.64
N ILE A 31 19.52 19.27 21.93
CA ILE A 31 18.35 19.22 22.82
C ILE A 31 17.81 20.62 23.05
N ASP A 32 18.67 21.60 23.28
CA ASP A 32 18.27 22.99 23.54
C ASP A 32 17.60 23.59 22.30
N ALA A 33 18.17 23.41 21.12
CA ALA A 33 17.55 23.84 19.86
C ALA A 33 16.16 23.21 19.63
N VAL A 34 15.99 21.93 19.97
CA VAL A 34 14.69 21.25 19.87
C VAL A 34 13.71 21.77 20.92
N ASN A 35 14.16 22.03 22.15
CA ASN A 35 13.32 22.55 23.22
C ASN A 35 12.87 23.99 22.94
N GLU A 36 13.75 24.85 22.43
CA GLU A 36 13.42 26.21 21.99
C GLU A 36 12.33 26.20 20.94
N PHE A 37 12.41 25.30 19.97
CA PHE A 37 11.36 25.13 18.96
C PHE A 37 9.99 24.82 19.59
N PHE A 38 9.93 23.91 20.55
CA PHE A 38 8.67 23.56 21.23
C PHE A 38 8.19 24.64 22.22
N LYS A 39 9.01 25.66 22.51
CA LYS A 39 8.66 26.86 23.28
C LYS A 39 8.26 28.04 22.35
N ASP A 40 7.83 27.75 21.13
CA ASP A 40 7.41 28.73 20.12
C ASP A 40 8.50 29.71 19.63
N SER A 41 9.78 29.34 19.77
CA SER A 41 10.87 30.12 19.18
C SER A 41 10.91 29.96 17.66
N PRO A 42 11.16 31.03 16.88
CA PRO A 42 11.16 30.95 15.43
C PRO A 42 12.29 30.06 14.91
N PHE A 43 11.99 29.26 13.89
CA PHE A 43 12.98 28.41 13.24
C PHE A 43 14.04 29.25 12.52
N PRO A 44 15.34 29.02 12.76
CA PRO A 44 16.37 29.59 11.90
C PRO A 44 16.12 29.19 10.44
N LYS A 45 16.21 30.16 9.51
CA LYS A 45 16.01 29.91 8.06
C LYS A 45 16.88 28.77 7.53
N PHE A 46 18.07 28.61 8.11
CA PHE A 46 18.97 27.52 7.76
C PHE A 46 18.39 26.14 8.07
N PHE A 47 17.70 25.98 9.21
CA PHE A 47 17.10 24.71 9.58
C PHE A 47 15.88 24.38 8.71
N THR A 48 15.16 25.37 8.18
CA THR A 48 14.05 25.12 7.25
C THR A 48 14.47 25.01 5.79
N SER A 49 15.73 25.28 5.47
CA SER A 49 16.26 25.10 4.12
C SER A 49 16.19 23.63 3.70
N THR A 50 15.75 23.41 2.46
CA THR A 50 15.54 22.08 1.90
C THR A 50 16.06 22.04 0.46
N SER A 51 16.78 20.99 0.11
CA SER A 51 17.21 20.78 -1.28
C SER A 51 16.29 19.80 -1.99
N ILE A 52 15.87 20.10 -3.20
CA ILE A 52 15.05 19.24 -4.05
C ILE A 52 15.96 18.49 -5.01
N VAL A 53 15.92 17.16 -4.95
CA VAL A 53 16.56 16.26 -5.92
C VAL A 53 15.50 15.63 -6.81
N LEU A 54 15.77 15.57 -8.11
CA LEU A 54 14.88 14.97 -9.09
C LEU A 54 15.28 13.51 -9.34
N ILE A 55 14.41 12.57 -9.02
CA ILE A 55 14.60 11.14 -9.32
C ILE A 55 13.75 10.75 -10.54
N PRO A 56 14.34 10.17 -11.61
CA PRO A 56 13.56 9.74 -12.77
C PRO A 56 12.59 8.61 -12.39
N LYS A 57 11.34 8.71 -12.85
CA LYS A 57 10.30 7.67 -12.70
C LYS A 57 10.38 6.60 -13.77
N ILE A 58 10.94 6.95 -14.93
CA ILE A 58 11.08 6.12 -16.12
C ILE A 58 12.49 6.25 -16.69
N ASP A 59 12.93 5.22 -17.42
CA ASP A 59 14.19 5.29 -18.17
C ASP A 59 14.07 6.31 -19.30
N GLY A 60 15.10 7.13 -19.48
CA GLY A 60 15.11 8.21 -20.49
C GLY A 60 14.20 9.40 -20.18
N ALA A 61 13.86 9.63 -18.91
CA ALA A 61 13.04 10.75 -18.46
C ALA A 61 13.53 12.11 -19.03
N ASN A 62 12.66 12.82 -19.74
CA ASN A 62 13.00 14.08 -20.41
C ASN A 62 12.03 15.23 -20.11
N LYS A 63 10.88 14.96 -19.48
CA LYS A 63 9.93 16.00 -19.03
C LYS A 63 9.87 16.08 -17.52
N TRP A 64 9.57 17.27 -16.98
CA TRP A 64 9.40 17.49 -15.54
C TRP A 64 8.42 16.51 -14.86
N LYS A 65 7.36 16.09 -15.55
CA LYS A 65 6.37 15.12 -15.05
C LYS A 65 6.97 13.72 -14.83
N ASP A 66 8.05 13.40 -15.56
CA ASP A 66 8.75 12.12 -15.51
C ASP A 66 9.72 12.05 -14.32
N PHE A 67 9.99 13.19 -13.67
CA PHE A 67 10.79 13.24 -12.46
C PHE A 67 9.92 13.26 -11.20
N ARG A 68 10.48 12.72 -10.13
CA ARG A 68 9.93 12.78 -8.78
C ARG A 68 10.82 13.73 -7.96
N PRO A 69 10.30 14.87 -7.49
CA PRO A 69 11.04 15.72 -6.57
C PRO A 69 11.12 15.04 -5.20
N ILE A 70 12.30 15.02 -4.60
CA ILE A 70 12.54 14.54 -3.24
C ILE A 70 13.17 15.67 -2.45
N SER A 71 12.56 15.99 -1.31
CA SER A 71 13.00 17.01 -0.38
C SER A 71 14.04 16.45 0.59
N LEU A 72 15.29 16.87 0.45
CA LEU A 72 16.37 16.65 1.40
C LEU A 72 16.31 17.74 2.48
N CYS A 73 15.66 17.42 3.59
CA CYS A 73 15.54 18.31 4.74
C CYS A 73 16.81 18.26 5.61
N SER A 74 17.10 19.36 6.31
CA SER A 74 18.13 19.42 7.35
C SER A 74 17.88 18.40 8.47
N PHE A 75 18.93 18.09 9.24
CA PHE A 75 18.83 17.18 10.38
C PHE A 75 17.83 17.66 11.45
N PHE A 76 17.87 18.95 11.82
CA PHE A 76 16.96 19.51 12.83
C PHE A 76 15.50 19.41 12.42
N ASN A 77 15.20 19.70 11.15
CA ASN A 77 13.86 19.55 10.60
C ASN A 77 13.40 18.08 10.62
N LYS A 78 14.27 17.14 10.22
CA LYS A 78 13.99 15.69 10.30
C LYS A 78 13.71 15.23 11.73
N ILE A 79 14.45 15.70 12.73
CA ILE A 79 14.21 15.35 14.14
C ILE A 79 12.86 15.89 14.59
N ILE A 80 12.59 17.17 14.39
CA ILE A 80 11.39 17.84 14.87
C ILE A 80 10.15 17.21 14.23
N SER A 81 10.15 17.05 12.90
CA SER A 81 9.08 16.36 12.18
C SER A 81 8.90 14.92 12.66
N LYS A 82 9.97 14.22 13.02
CA LYS A 82 9.89 12.86 13.56
C LYS A 82 9.32 12.82 14.97
N ILE A 83 9.64 13.78 15.83
CA ILE A 83 9.06 13.90 17.17
C ILE A 83 7.56 14.16 17.06
N ILE A 84 7.16 15.13 16.22
CA ILE A 84 5.74 15.45 16.00
C ILE A 84 5.00 14.27 15.40
N SER A 85 5.56 13.65 14.35
CA SER A 85 4.97 12.48 13.68
C SER A 85 4.77 11.32 14.66
N LYS A 86 5.77 10.98 15.49
CA LYS A 86 5.62 9.95 16.53
C LYS A 86 4.54 10.26 17.56
N ARG A 87 4.42 11.53 17.97
CA ARG A 87 3.35 11.96 18.89
C ARG A 87 1.98 11.88 18.24
N LEU A 88 1.86 12.13 16.93
CA LEU A 88 0.62 11.94 16.20
C LEU A 88 0.29 10.45 16.01
N GLU A 89 1.29 9.63 15.70
CA GLU A 89 1.16 8.16 15.55
C GLU A 89 0.67 7.47 16.83
N SER A 90 0.92 8.02 18.03
CA SER A 90 0.34 7.45 19.26
C SER A 90 -1.18 7.62 19.35
N PHE A 91 -1.74 8.63 18.67
CA PHE A 91 -3.20 8.86 18.62
C PHE A 91 -3.84 8.30 17.36
N LEU A 92 -3.06 8.05 16.30
CA LEU A 92 -3.53 7.52 15.03
C LEU A 92 -3.09 6.06 14.90
N PRO A 93 -4.00 5.06 14.93
CA PRO A 93 -3.62 3.65 14.84
C PRO A 93 -2.80 3.40 13.57
N ARG A 94 -1.56 2.89 13.75
CA ARG A 94 -0.53 2.56 12.74
C ARG A 94 -0.99 2.76 11.29
N LEU A 95 -0.85 3.98 10.82
CA LEU A 95 -1.11 4.35 9.44
C LEU A 95 0.13 4.06 8.60
N ASP A 96 0.00 3.21 7.59
CA ASP A 96 1.02 3.06 6.56
C ASP A 96 0.98 4.30 5.64
N ILE A 97 2.11 4.99 5.62
CA ILE A 97 2.32 6.28 5.00
C ILE A 97 2.57 6.13 3.49
N SER A 98 1.77 6.82 2.68
CA SER A 98 1.78 6.66 1.22
C SER A 98 1.66 8.01 0.49
N LYS A 99 2.57 8.22 -0.46
CA LYS A 99 3.05 9.53 -0.94
C LYS A 99 2.15 10.20 -2.01
N ALA A 100 1.52 11.33 -1.69
CA ALA A 100 0.95 12.27 -2.69
C ALA A 100 0.49 13.59 -2.05
N TYR A 101 1.34 14.63 -1.96
CA TYR A 101 1.02 15.80 -1.12
C TYR A 101 1.33 17.18 -1.73
N ASP A 102 1.83 17.24 -2.96
CA ASP A 102 2.48 18.44 -3.51
C ASP A 102 1.53 19.63 -3.77
N ASN A 103 0.21 19.42 -3.76
CA ASN A 103 -0.79 20.45 -4.07
C ASN A 103 -1.74 20.78 -2.91
N LEU A 104 -1.58 20.16 -1.75
CA LEU A 104 -2.51 20.35 -0.64
C LEU A 104 -2.46 21.78 -0.10
N ASN A 105 -3.62 22.43 0.01
CA ASN A 105 -3.76 23.76 0.58
C ASN A 105 -3.55 23.72 2.11
N TRP A 106 -2.62 24.53 2.60
CA TRP A 106 -2.27 24.57 4.01
C TRP A 106 -3.41 25.05 4.90
N ASP A 107 -4.17 26.05 4.46
CA ASP A 107 -5.30 26.58 5.24
C ASP A 107 -6.38 25.52 5.45
N PHE A 108 -6.62 24.70 4.43
CA PHE A 108 -7.50 23.54 4.54
C PHE A 108 -6.95 22.55 5.59
N CYS A 109 -5.65 22.23 5.54
CA CYS A 109 -5.02 21.36 6.52
C CYS A 109 -5.20 21.87 7.97
N TYR A 110 -4.94 23.15 8.20
CA TYR A 110 -5.06 23.77 9.52
C TYR A 110 -6.51 23.77 10.02
N LYS A 111 -7.46 24.04 9.13
CA LYS A 111 -8.89 23.95 9.45
C LYS A 111 -9.29 22.52 9.82
N VAL A 112 -8.86 21.52 9.05
CA VAL A 112 -9.14 20.12 9.37
C VAL A 112 -8.56 19.74 10.73
N LEU A 113 -7.32 20.14 11.05
CA LEU A 113 -6.73 19.93 12.38
C LEU A 113 -7.56 20.60 13.49
N SER A 114 -8.04 21.82 13.26
CA SER A 114 -8.92 22.49 14.24
C SER A 114 -10.24 21.74 14.46
N LEU A 115 -10.82 21.14 13.40
CA LEU A 115 -12.03 20.33 13.47
C LEU A 115 -11.82 19.01 14.22
N PHE A 116 -10.60 18.45 14.18
CA PHE A 116 -10.20 17.32 15.03
C PHE A 116 -9.88 17.72 16.47
N CYS A 117 -10.11 18.99 16.85
CA CYS A 117 -9.90 19.53 18.19
C CYS A 117 -8.42 19.52 18.65
N PHE A 118 -7.47 19.61 17.73
CA PHE A 118 -6.07 19.86 18.10
C PHE A 118 -5.91 21.27 18.71
N SER A 119 -5.03 21.40 19.71
CA SER A 119 -4.79 22.67 20.38
C SER A 119 -4.20 23.72 19.42
N ALA A 120 -4.52 25.00 19.65
CA ALA A 120 -4.01 26.10 18.84
C ALA A 120 -2.47 26.17 18.84
N SER A 121 -1.83 25.92 19.99
CA SER A 121 -0.37 25.83 20.10
C SER A 121 0.20 24.73 19.21
N PHE A 122 -0.42 23.55 19.16
CA PHE A 122 0.03 22.46 18.31
C PHE A 122 -0.15 22.77 16.81
N ILE A 123 -1.26 23.40 16.44
CA ILE A 123 -1.48 23.85 15.05
C ILE A 123 -0.43 24.90 14.66
N ASN A 124 -0.06 25.81 15.56
CA ASN A 124 1.00 26.79 15.32
C ASN A 124 2.38 26.13 15.13
N LEU A 125 2.71 25.10 15.91
CA LEU A 125 3.94 24.31 15.68
C LEU A 125 3.95 23.68 14.29
N ILE A 126 2.82 23.13 13.82
CA ILE A 126 2.69 22.57 12.47
C ILE A 126 2.82 23.68 11.41
N LYS A 127 2.18 24.84 11.61
CA LYS A 127 2.31 26.01 10.73
C LYS A 127 3.77 26.43 10.59
N ASN A 128 4.50 26.51 11.70
CA ASN A 128 5.92 26.87 11.69
C ASN A 128 6.77 25.87 10.89
N CYS A 129 6.44 24.58 10.93
CA CYS A 129 7.13 23.55 10.16
C CYS A 129 6.88 23.63 8.65
N ILE A 130 5.67 24.04 8.23
CA ILE A 130 5.22 23.99 6.82
C ILE A 130 5.39 25.34 6.12
N ASP A 131 5.00 26.44 6.75
CA ASP A 131 5.00 27.77 6.13
C ASP A 131 6.44 28.29 5.91
N ASN A 132 7.32 28.07 6.88
CA ASN A 132 8.69 28.57 6.82
C ASN A 132 9.64 27.73 5.94
N CYS A 133 9.14 27.01 4.93
CA CYS A 133 9.95 26.17 4.05
C CYS A 133 10.59 26.94 2.89
N TYR A 134 11.92 26.86 2.79
CA TYR A 134 12.67 27.36 1.64
C TYR A 134 13.28 26.21 0.85
N PHE A 135 13.15 26.28 -0.48
CA PHE A 135 13.65 25.26 -1.40
C PHE A 135 14.79 25.79 -2.28
N SER A 136 15.76 24.91 -2.51
CA SER A 136 16.77 25.01 -3.57
C SER A 136 16.69 23.75 -4.43
N ILE A 137 16.96 23.83 -5.74
CA ILE A 137 16.91 22.67 -6.64
C ILE A 137 18.33 22.22 -6.94
N ILE A 138 18.63 20.93 -6.79
CA ILE A 138 19.92 20.37 -7.17
C ILE A 138 19.86 19.93 -8.63
N ILE A 139 20.64 20.61 -9.49
CA ILE A 139 20.80 20.28 -10.90
C ILE A 139 22.29 20.01 -11.15
N ASN A 140 22.62 18.82 -11.67
CA ASN A 140 24.00 18.41 -11.94
C ASN A 140 24.97 18.62 -10.75
N GLY A 141 24.49 18.38 -9.53
CA GLY A 141 25.29 18.50 -8.30
C GLY A 141 25.46 19.93 -7.77
N ARG A 142 24.91 20.95 -8.44
CA ARG A 142 24.91 22.34 -7.95
C ARG A 142 23.52 22.76 -7.50
N THR A 143 23.45 23.56 -6.44
CA THR A 143 22.20 24.14 -5.95
C THR A 143 21.82 25.37 -6.77
N HIS A 144 20.60 25.38 -7.30
CA HIS A 144 20.06 26.46 -8.10
C HIS A 144 18.75 26.96 -7.49
N GLY A 145 18.63 28.29 -7.41
CA GLY A 145 17.46 28.98 -6.89
C GLY A 145 17.33 28.91 -5.37
N PHE A 146 16.59 29.88 -4.82
CA PHE A 146 16.18 29.89 -3.43
C PHE A 146 14.81 30.56 -3.35
N PHE A 147 13.76 29.77 -3.11
CA PHE A 147 12.38 30.26 -3.13
C PHE A 147 11.55 29.67 -1.99
N LYS A 148 10.54 30.41 -1.55
CA LYS A 148 9.61 29.98 -0.50
C LYS A 148 8.50 29.11 -1.09
N SER A 149 8.06 28.09 -0.35
CA SER A 149 6.85 27.33 -0.69
C SER A 149 5.59 28.14 -0.40
N SER A 150 4.53 27.92 -1.18
CA SER A 150 3.20 28.50 -0.93
C SER A 150 2.10 27.45 -0.73
N LYS A 151 2.34 26.20 -1.12
CA LYS A 151 1.38 25.10 -1.04
C LYS A 151 2.09 23.74 -1.11
N GLY A 152 1.37 22.70 -0.70
CA GLY A 152 1.86 21.32 -0.74
C GLY A 152 2.71 20.95 0.47
N LEU A 153 2.77 19.65 0.77
CA LEU A 153 3.59 19.11 1.85
C LEU A 153 4.90 18.53 1.29
N ARG A 154 5.97 18.54 2.10
CA ARG A 154 7.32 18.15 1.69
C ARG A 154 7.42 16.65 1.43
N GLN A 155 7.91 16.27 0.25
CA GLN A 155 8.08 14.86 -0.08
C GLN A 155 9.40 14.30 0.48
N GLY A 156 9.31 13.51 1.55
CA GLY A 156 10.49 12.99 2.27
C GLY A 156 10.55 13.44 3.73
N ASP A 157 9.60 14.29 4.13
CA ASP A 157 9.41 14.71 5.51
C ASP A 157 8.48 13.75 6.26
N ASN A 158 8.73 13.55 7.56
CA ASN A 158 8.05 12.57 8.40
C ASN A 158 6.63 12.99 8.80
N ILE A 159 6.35 14.29 8.88
CA ILE A 159 5.04 14.80 9.28
C ILE A 159 4.06 14.88 8.09
N SER A 160 4.57 15.15 6.90
CA SER A 160 3.78 15.40 5.69
C SER A 160 2.77 14.27 5.38
N PRO A 161 3.15 12.99 5.48
CA PRO A 161 2.20 11.90 5.31
C PRO A 161 1.05 11.85 6.30
N VAL A 162 1.34 12.08 7.58
CA VAL A 162 0.34 12.02 8.64
C VAL A 162 -0.71 13.11 8.42
N LEU A 163 -0.26 14.31 8.10
CA LEU A 163 -1.13 15.45 7.80
C LEU A 163 -2.03 15.22 6.59
N PHE A 164 -1.49 14.56 5.55
CA PHE A 164 -2.31 14.19 4.41
C PHE A 164 -3.37 13.16 4.76
N ILE A 165 -3.04 12.13 5.55
CA ILE A 165 -4.04 11.14 5.95
C ILE A 165 -5.16 11.78 6.76
N ILE A 166 -4.82 12.68 7.70
CA ILE A 166 -5.81 13.47 8.44
C ILE A 166 -6.68 14.31 7.47
N SER A 167 -6.07 14.89 6.45
CA SER A 167 -6.77 15.67 5.43
C SER A 167 -7.68 14.80 4.55
N MET A 168 -7.26 13.57 4.23
CA MET A 168 -8.07 12.61 3.46
C MET A 168 -9.16 11.95 4.30
N GLU A 169 -9.01 11.89 5.62
CA GLU A 169 -10.07 11.43 6.54
C GLU A 169 -11.30 12.34 6.46
N TYR A 170 -11.11 13.65 6.25
CA TYR A 170 -12.22 14.57 5.95
C TYR A 170 -13.01 14.13 4.71
N LEU A 171 -12.32 13.75 3.62
CA LEU A 171 -12.97 13.24 2.42
C LEU A 171 -13.73 11.94 2.71
N SER A 172 -13.10 11.00 3.41
CA SER A 172 -13.69 9.70 3.79
C SER A 172 -15.01 9.90 4.56
N ARG A 173 -14.99 10.73 5.60
CA ARG A 173 -16.17 11.04 6.42
C ARG A 173 -17.23 11.81 5.65
N GLY A 174 -16.83 12.74 4.79
CA GLY A 174 -17.77 13.48 3.95
C GLY A 174 -18.49 12.58 2.94
N ILE A 175 -17.80 11.57 2.38
CA ILE A 175 -18.44 10.55 1.54
C ILE A 175 -19.41 9.72 2.37
N GLU A 176 -19.02 9.24 3.55
CA GLU A 176 -19.92 8.47 4.43
C GLU A 176 -21.20 9.24 4.76
N ASP A 177 -21.09 10.51 5.18
CA ASP A 177 -22.24 11.38 5.46
C ASP A 177 -23.14 11.56 4.23
N LEU A 178 -22.55 11.74 3.06
CA LEU A 178 -23.28 11.86 1.80
C LEU A 178 -24.08 10.59 1.45
N TYR A 179 -23.53 9.41 1.73
CA TYR A 179 -24.21 8.12 1.54
C TYR A 179 -25.27 7.84 2.62
N LEU A 180 -25.07 8.31 3.86
CA LEU A 180 -26.07 8.25 4.92
C LEU A 180 -27.30 9.10 4.57
N LYS A 181 -27.09 10.33 4.09
CA LYS A 181 -28.17 11.24 3.65
C LYS A 181 -28.89 10.74 2.40
N ASN A 182 -28.19 10.04 1.51
CA ASN A 182 -28.74 9.57 0.24
C ASN A 182 -28.56 8.06 0.07
N PRO A 183 -29.38 7.22 0.72
CA PRO A 183 -29.21 5.76 0.70
C PRO A 183 -29.36 5.14 -0.69
N LYS A 184 -29.99 5.84 -1.64
CA LYS A 184 -30.11 5.46 -3.06
C LYS A 184 -28.77 5.48 -3.82
N LEU A 185 -27.73 6.12 -3.27
CA LEU A 185 -26.38 6.13 -3.84
C LEU A 185 -25.68 4.79 -3.72
N ASN A 186 -26.00 4.02 -2.69
CA ASN A 186 -25.30 2.78 -2.37
C ASN A 186 -25.26 1.82 -3.56
N PHE A 187 -24.06 1.36 -3.88
CA PHE A 187 -23.88 0.24 -4.77
C PHE A 187 -24.37 -1.04 -4.08
N ARG A 188 -25.48 -1.60 -4.57
CA ARG A 188 -26.04 -2.82 -4.00
C ARG A 188 -25.28 -4.05 -4.49
N THR A 189 -24.69 -4.78 -3.56
CA THR A 189 -24.15 -6.12 -3.83
C THR A 189 -25.20 -7.18 -3.51
N ILE A 190 -25.22 -8.28 -4.28
CA ILE A 190 -26.07 -9.42 -3.98
C ILE A 190 -25.58 -10.03 -2.66
N ARG A 191 -26.35 -9.83 -1.58
CA ARG A 191 -26.12 -10.38 -0.22
C ARG A 191 -24.90 -9.85 0.53
N GLY A 192 -24.30 -8.73 0.12
CA GLY A 192 -23.14 -8.16 0.80
C GLY A 192 -23.46 -6.89 1.59
N MET A 193 -22.44 -6.39 2.28
CA MET A 193 -22.47 -5.05 2.89
C MET A 193 -22.34 -3.97 1.82
N SER A 194 -23.01 -2.83 2.02
CA SER A 194 -22.79 -1.63 1.20
C SER A 194 -21.40 -1.06 1.49
N ILE A 195 -20.57 -0.99 0.46
CA ILE A 195 -19.27 -0.32 0.52
C ILE A 195 -19.44 1.01 -0.20
N THR A 196 -19.03 2.11 0.43
CA THR A 196 -19.09 3.46 -0.13
C THR A 196 -17.83 3.76 -0.96
N HIS A 197 -16.66 3.54 -0.37
CA HIS A 197 -15.36 3.84 -0.96
C HIS A 197 -14.25 2.95 -0.42
N LEU A 198 -13.15 2.87 -1.16
CA LEU A 198 -11.87 2.31 -0.72
C LEU A 198 -10.79 3.35 -1.00
N CYS A 199 -10.00 3.67 0.03
CA CYS A 199 -8.92 4.64 -0.05
C CYS A 199 -7.58 3.94 0.18
N PHE A 200 -6.63 4.18 -0.71
CA PHE A 200 -5.22 3.92 -0.45
C PHE A 200 -4.43 5.12 -0.95
N ALA A 201 -3.92 5.95 -0.04
CA ALA A 201 -3.20 7.17 -0.42
C ALA A 201 -4.06 8.12 -1.27
N ASP A 202 -3.56 8.45 -2.46
CA ASP A 202 -4.19 9.17 -3.57
C ASP A 202 -5.10 8.29 -4.45
N ASP A 203 -5.04 6.97 -4.32
CA ASP A 203 -5.82 6.03 -5.14
C ASP A 203 -7.17 5.72 -4.47
N PHE A 204 -8.23 6.39 -4.95
CA PHE A 204 -9.61 6.21 -4.48
C PHE A 204 -10.43 5.33 -5.44
N ILE A 205 -11.23 4.41 -4.88
CA ILE A 205 -12.30 3.71 -5.60
C ILE A 205 -13.62 4.08 -4.94
N LEU A 206 -14.53 4.70 -5.70
CA LEU A 206 -15.87 5.07 -5.25
C LEU A 206 -16.92 4.11 -5.82
N PHE A 207 -17.84 3.65 -4.98
CA PHE A 207 -18.88 2.68 -5.34
C PHE A 207 -20.27 3.30 -5.28
N SER A 208 -20.76 3.77 -6.43
CA SER A 208 -22.08 4.36 -6.54
C SER A 208 -23.00 3.56 -7.46
N ASN A 209 -24.31 3.75 -7.27
CA ASN A 209 -25.31 3.35 -8.25
C ASN A 209 -25.19 4.23 -9.52
N GLY A 210 -25.27 3.62 -10.70
CA GLY A 210 -25.12 4.28 -12.01
C GLY A 210 -26.28 5.19 -12.44
N SER A 211 -27.06 5.72 -11.48
CA SER A 211 -28.08 6.73 -11.75
C SER A 211 -27.45 8.09 -11.98
N ILE A 212 -27.91 8.83 -12.99
CA ILE A 212 -27.34 10.12 -13.40
C ILE A 212 -27.40 11.14 -12.26
N ASN A 213 -28.52 11.24 -11.54
CA ASN A 213 -28.68 12.20 -10.44
C ASN A 213 -27.70 11.92 -9.29
N ASN A 214 -27.50 10.65 -8.98
CA ASN A 214 -26.57 10.18 -7.96
C ASN A 214 -25.12 10.52 -8.31
N ILE A 215 -24.74 10.32 -9.57
CA ILE A 215 -23.41 10.67 -10.07
C ILE A 215 -23.20 12.20 -10.02
N LYS A 216 -24.22 13.01 -10.33
CA LYS A 216 -24.13 14.47 -10.19
C LYS A 216 -23.88 14.90 -8.74
N ILE A 217 -24.60 14.34 -7.77
CA ILE A 217 -24.41 14.63 -6.34
C ILE A 217 -22.97 14.33 -5.92
N LEU A 218 -22.46 13.16 -6.30
CA LEU A 218 -21.10 12.74 -5.99
C LEU A 218 -20.05 13.64 -6.67
N ASN A 219 -20.27 14.00 -7.93
CA ASN A 219 -19.36 14.88 -8.67
C ASN A 219 -19.32 16.30 -8.08
N ASN A 220 -20.46 16.84 -7.67
CA ASN A 220 -20.54 18.15 -7.02
C ASN A 220 -19.78 18.16 -5.69
N PHE A 221 -19.92 17.11 -4.88
CA PHE A 221 -19.16 16.97 -3.64
C PHE A 221 -17.65 16.94 -3.90
N ILE A 222 -17.22 16.20 -4.92
CA ILE A 222 -15.81 16.11 -5.32
C ILE A 222 -15.26 17.46 -5.81
N ILE A 223 -16.03 18.20 -6.60
CA ILE A 223 -15.64 19.54 -7.07
C ILE A 223 -15.46 20.48 -5.88
N ASN A 224 -16.44 20.52 -4.98
CA ASN A 224 -16.34 21.31 -3.76
C ASN A 224 -15.09 20.93 -2.94
N PHE A 225 -14.82 19.63 -2.78
CA PHE A 225 -13.62 19.17 -2.07
C PHE A 225 -12.33 19.62 -2.76
N ASN A 226 -12.25 19.54 -4.09
CA ASN A 226 -11.09 20.02 -4.86
C ASN A 226 -10.88 21.53 -4.64
N ASP A 227 -11.94 22.32 -4.67
CA ASP A 227 -11.87 23.78 -4.49
C ASP A 227 -11.34 24.16 -3.10
N TYR A 228 -11.75 23.46 -2.04
CA TYR A 228 -11.25 23.71 -0.68
C TYR A 228 -9.85 23.14 -0.43
N SER A 229 -9.59 21.90 -0.83
CA SER A 229 -8.35 21.19 -0.52
C SER A 229 -7.18 21.56 -1.44
N GLY A 230 -7.45 22.09 -2.63
CA GLY A 230 -6.46 22.29 -3.70
C GLY A 230 -6.04 21.01 -4.42
N LEU A 231 -6.63 19.85 -4.07
CA LEU A 231 -6.31 18.56 -4.67
C LEU A 231 -7.12 18.34 -5.95
N SER A 232 -6.48 18.62 -7.09
CA SER A 232 -7.08 18.41 -8.40
C SER A 232 -7.06 16.93 -8.81
N ILE A 233 -8.20 16.46 -9.31
CA ILE A 233 -8.32 15.11 -9.86
C ILE A 233 -7.70 15.06 -11.25
N ASN A 234 -6.79 14.09 -11.43
CA ASN A 234 -6.22 13.82 -12.74
C ASN A 234 -7.24 13.06 -13.62
N LYS A 235 -7.89 13.78 -14.53
CA LYS A 235 -8.91 13.24 -15.44
C LYS A 235 -8.36 12.17 -16.41
N ASP A 236 -7.10 12.28 -16.81
CA ASP A 236 -6.48 11.34 -17.75
C ASP A 236 -6.21 9.97 -17.11
N LYS A 237 -5.85 9.97 -15.83
CA LYS A 237 -5.61 8.74 -15.05
C LYS A 237 -6.92 8.15 -14.52
N SER A 238 -7.87 9.02 -14.19
CA SER A 238 -9.17 8.64 -13.64
C SER A 238 -10.04 7.97 -14.69
N SER A 239 -10.76 6.94 -14.26
CA SER A 239 -11.65 6.21 -15.14
C SER A 239 -12.78 5.60 -14.35
N PHE A 240 -13.96 5.52 -14.95
CA PHE A 240 -15.09 4.82 -14.35
C PHE A 240 -15.26 3.44 -15.00
N ILE A 241 -15.83 2.51 -14.23
CA ILE A 241 -16.11 1.14 -14.66
C ILE A 241 -17.61 0.89 -14.47
N ILE A 242 -18.23 0.28 -15.48
CA ILE A 242 -19.67 0.03 -15.50
C ILE A 242 -19.94 -1.46 -15.66
N GLY A 243 -21.02 -1.94 -15.04
CA GLY A 243 -21.52 -3.31 -15.23
C GLY A 243 -21.92 -3.60 -16.68
N LYS A 244 -21.92 -4.88 -17.06
CA LYS A 244 -22.15 -5.33 -18.45
C LYS A 244 -23.52 -4.97 -19.06
N SER A 245 -24.49 -4.55 -18.25
CA SER A 245 -25.91 -4.44 -18.62
C SER A 245 -26.40 -3.00 -18.87
N ILE A 246 -25.51 -2.01 -18.93
CA ILE A 246 -25.92 -0.60 -18.97
C ILE A 246 -25.87 -0.05 -20.40
N ASN A 247 -26.92 0.67 -20.80
CA ASN A 247 -27.07 1.26 -22.13
C ASN A 247 -25.98 2.31 -22.42
N ARG A 248 -25.54 2.39 -23.68
CA ARG A 248 -24.48 3.32 -24.15
C ARG A 248 -24.81 4.78 -23.87
N ASP A 249 -26.08 5.18 -23.97
CA ASP A 249 -26.51 6.56 -23.70
C ASP A 249 -26.28 6.98 -22.25
N ARG A 250 -26.40 6.05 -21.31
CA ARG A 250 -26.05 6.31 -19.90
C ARG A 250 -24.55 6.44 -19.73
N ILE A 251 -23.76 5.65 -20.45
CA ILE A 251 -22.29 5.73 -20.41
C ILE A 251 -21.84 7.10 -20.91
N THR A 252 -22.40 7.58 -22.02
CA THR A 252 -22.07 8.91 -22.57
C THR A 252 -22.54 10.03 -21.65
N ALA A 253 -23.72 9.91 -21.03
CA ALA A 253 -24.19 10.87 -20.03
C ALA A 253 -23.26 10.94 -18.81
N ILE A 254 -22.83 9.80 -18.26
CA ILE A 254 -21.89 9.73 -17.14
C ILE A 254 -20.53 10.32 -17.53
N GLN A 255 -20.05 10.02 -18.74
CA GLN A 255 -18.80 10.57 -19.28
C GLN A 255 -18.85 12.09 -19.42
N ARG A 256 -19.98 12.67 -19.85
CA ARG A 256 -20.16 14.13 -19.90
C ARG A 256 -20.14 14.78 -18.51
N ILE A 257 -20.71 14.13 -17.51
CA ILE A 257 -20.78 14.67 -16.14
C ILE A 257 -19.42 14.59 -15.44
N CYS A 258 -18.76 13.43 -15.49
CA CYS A 258 -17.52 13.21 -14.75
C CYS A 258 -16.28 13.71 -15.52
N GLY A 259 -16.33 13.72 -16.85
CA GLY A 259 -15.18 14.01 -17.69
C GLY A 259 -14.10 12.90 -17.68
N PHE A 260 -14.44 11.68 -17.25
CA PHE A 260 -13.53 10.53 -17.23
C PHE A 260 -13.82 9.57 -18.37
N HIS A 261 -12.80 8.82 -18.80
CA HIS A 261 -12.99 7.76 -19.78
C HIS A 261 -13.56 6.48 -19.15
N SER A 262 -14.42 5.79 -19.91
CA SER A 262 -14.92 4.46 -19.56
C SER A 262 -13.83 3.41 -19.79
N LYS A 263 -13.47 2.65 -18.74
CA LYS A 263 -12.58 1.48 -18.88
C LYS A 263 -13.36 0.19 -18.66
N ARG A 264 -12.93 -0.87 -19.34
CA ARG A 264 -13.42 -2.24 -19.15
C ARG A 264 -12.37 -3.08 -18.44
N PHE A 265 -12.82 -4.09 -17.70
CA PHE A 265 -11.90 -5.08 -17.11
C PHE A 265 -11.14 -5.84 -18.20
N PRO A 266 -9.86 -6.21 -17.97
CA PRO A 266 -9.09 -6.09 -16.73
C PRO A 266 -8.42 -4.71 -16.53
N ILE A 267 -8.32 -4.25 -15.28
CA ILE A 267 -7.69 -2.96 -14.91
C ILE A 267 -6.67 -3.18 -13.80
N LYS A 268 -5.53 -2.50 -13.85
CA LYS A 268 -4.49 -2.57 -12.81
C LYS A 268 -4.79 -1.56 -11.70
N TYR A 269 -4.88 -2.02 -10.46
CA TYR A 269 -5.06 -1.19 -9.26
C TYR A 269 -4.06 -1.62 -8.20
N LEU A 270 -3.31 -0.66 -7.64
CA LEU A 270 -2.20 -0.90 -6.70
C LEU A 270 -1.23 -2.00 -7.18
N GLY A 271 -0.94 -2.03 -8.49
CA GLY A 271 -0.07 -3.05 -9.09
C GLY A 271 -0.71 -4.43 -9.32
N THR A 272 -1.96 -4.66 -8.91
CA THR A 272 -2.68 -5.92 -9.13
C THR A 272 -3.78 -5.80 -10.20
N PRO A 273 -3.95 -6.79 -11.08
CA PRO A 273 -5.01 -6.74 -12.08
C PRO A 273 -6.35 -7.19 -11.48
N ILE A 274 -7.34 -6.30 -11.54
CA ILE A 274 -8.74 -6.58 -11.25
C ILE A 274 -9.40 -7.07 -12.53
N PHE A 275 -10.05 -8.24 -12.48
CA PHE A 275 -10.70 -8.85 -13.63
C PHE A 275 -12.00 -9.56 -13.23
N ASN A 276 -12.83 -9.84 -14.23
CA ASN A 276 -14.04 -10.62 -14.07
C ASN A 276 -13.97 -11.90 -14.93
N GLY A 277 -14.26 -13.06 -14.34
CA GLY A 277 -14.30 -14.35 -15.04
C GLY A 277 -13.21 -15.34 -14.62
N LYS A 278 -12.87 -16.28 -15.52
CA LYS A 278 -11.92 -17.37 -15.28
C LYS A 278 -10.47 -16.88 -15.14
N LYS A 279 -9.61 -17.72 -14.54
CA LYS A 279 -8.16 -17.48 -14.46
C LYS A 279 -7.59 -17.32 -15.88
N ARG A 280 -6.89 -16.22 -16.14
CA ARG A 280 -6.22 -15.97 -17.42
C ARG A 280 -4.72 -15.89 -17.19
N SER A 281 -3.95 -16.63 -17.98
CA SER A 281 -2.47 -16.62 -17.95
C SER A 281 -1.91 -15.23 -18.22
N HIS A 282 -2.57 -14.45 -19.09
CA HIS A 282 -2.17 -13.10 -19.46
C HIS A 282 -2.02 -12.15 -18.26
N LEU A 283 -2.67 -12.42 -17.13
CA LEU A 283 -2.63 -11.56 -15.93
C LEU A 283 -1.25 -11.56 -15.26
N PHE A 284 -0.41 -12.54 -15.58
CA PHE A 284 0.91 -12.74 -15.01
C PHE A 284 2.05 -12.35 -15.98
N GLU A 285 1.73 -11.89 -17.21
CA GLU A 285 2.73 -11.49 -18.21
C GLU A 285 3.58 -10.30 -17.76
N ASP A 286 2.98 -9.35 -17.02
CA ASP A 286 3.73 -8.25 -16.39
C ASP A 286 4.84 -8.77 -15.45
N ILE A 287 4.59 -9.86 -14.73
CA ILE A 287 5.60 -10.46 -13.87
C ILE A 287 6.67 -11.14 -14.73
N PHE A 288 6.27 -11.87 -15.77
CA PHE A 288 7.24 -12.54 -16.66
C PHE A 288 8.17 -11.55 -17.33
N THR A 289 7.65 -10.45 -17.86
CA THR A 289 8.44 -9.37 -18.48
C THR A 289 9.37 -8.72 -17.45
N PHE A 290 8.91 -8.46 -16.22
CA PHE A 290 9.75 -7.90 -15.17
C PHE A 290 10.90 -8.86 -14.77
N PHE A 291 10.59 -10.16 -14.61
CA PHE A 291 11.61 -11.18 -14.38
C PHE A 291 12.61 -11.22 -15.54
N GLN A 292 12.12 -11.23 -16.78
CA GLN A 292 12.98 -11.28 -17.96
C GLN A 292 13.89 -10.06 -18.03
N ASN A 293 13.38 -8.84 -17.86
CA ASN A 293 14.20 -7.63 -17.88
C ASN A 293 15.31 -7.64 -16.81
N LYS A 294 15.00 -8.10 -15.58
CA LYS A 294 16.01 -8.24 -14.51
C LYS A 294 17.05 -9.32 -14.82
N LEU A 295 16.61 -10.48 -15.29
CA LEU A 295 17.49 -11.58 -15.66
C LEU A 295 18.40 -11.21 -16.83
N ASN A 296 17.89 -10.48 -17.82
CA ASN A 296 18.65 -9.96 -18.95
C ASN A 296 19.75 -9.02 -18.46
N HIS A 297 19.41 -8.08 -17.56
CA HIS A 297 20.39 -7.15 -16.99
C HIS A 297 21.45 -7.85 -16.11
N TRP A 298 21.11 -8.90 -15.37
CA TRP A 298 22.10 -9.57 -14.49
C TRP A 298 22.95 -10.61 -15.20
N SER A 299 22.44 -11.19 -16.28
CA SER A 299 23.21 -12.13 -17.08
C SER A 299 24.38 -11.48 -17.83
N SER A 300 24.32 -10.17 -18.09
CA SER A 300 25.43 -9.40 -18.66
C SER A 300 26.49 -9.03 -17.61
N SER A 301 26.16 -9.07 -16.31
CA SER A 301 27.14 -8.91 -15.23
C SER A 301 27.83 -10.24 -14.90
N PHE A 302 29.16 -10.23 -14.78
CA PHE A 302 29.97 -11.40 -14.39
C PHE A 302 29.73 -11.81 -12.92
N LEU A 303 28.59 -12.45 -12.65
CA LEU A 303 28.19 -12.87 -11.31
C LEU A 303 28.61 -14.31 -11.00
N SER A 304 29.21 -14.51 -9.82
CA SER A 304 29.45 -15.83 -9.25
C SER A 304 28.15 -16.56 -8.90
N PHE A 305 28.20 -17.88 -8.73
CA PHE A 305 27.03 -18.68 -8.31
C PHE A 305 26.44 -18.18 -6.98
N GLY A 306 27.30 -17.81 -6.02
CA GLY A 306 26.88 -17.22 -4.74
C GLY A 306 26.15 -15.88 -4.93
N GLY A 307 26.68 -14.99 -5.78
CA GLY A 307 26.04 -13.71 -6.11
C GLY A 307 24.66 -13.90 -6.74
N ARG A 308 24.52 -14.85 -7.68
CA ARG A 308 23.23 -15.20 -8.29
C ARG A 308 22.25 -15.74 -7.27
N LEU A 309 22.69 -16.60 -6.35
CA LEU A 309 21.83 -17.13 -5.29
C LEU A 309 21.28 -16.02 -4.40
N ILE A 310 22.11 -15.03 -4.04
CA ILE A 310 21.70 -13.88 -3.23
C ILE A 310 20.64 -13.05 -3.96
N LEU A 311 20.83 -12.78 -5.26
CA LEU A 311 19.84 -12.05 -6.08
C LEU A 311 18.52 -12.80 -6.20
N ILE A 312 18.56 -14.13 -6.36
CA ILE A 312 17.36 -14.96 -6.38
C ILE A 312 16.59 -14.81 -5.05
N LYS A 313 17.29 -14.92 -3.92
CA LYS A 313 16.68 -14.88 -2.59
C LYS A 313 16.11 -13.52 -2.22
N SER A 314 16.86 -12.46 -2.48
CA SER A 314 16.51 -11.10 -2.06
C SER A 314 15.54 -10.42 -3.03
N VAL A 315 15.72 -10.62 -4.35
CA VAL A 315 14.97 -9.91 -5.38
C VAL A 315 13.95 -10.81 -6.08
N LEU A 316 14.36 -11.95 -6.67
CA LEU A 316 13.42 -12.73 -7.48
C LEU A 316 12.30 -13.36 -6.64
N ASN A 317 12.63 -13.90 -5.47
CA ASN A 317 11.64 -14.48 -4.57
C ASN A 317 10.70 -13.43 -3.95
N SER A 318 11.06 -12.14 -3.96
CA SER A 318 10.24 -11.08 -3.37
C SER A 318 9.22 -10.48 -4.34
N ILE A 319 9.50 -10.47 -5.65
CA ILE A 319 8.58 -9.97 -6.69
C ILE A 319 7.20 -10.65 -6.67
N PRO A 320 7.07 -12.00 -6.65
CA PRO A 320 5.76 -12.65 -6.76
C PRO A 320 4.94 -12.58 -5.46
N ILE A 321 5.55 -12.25 -4.31
CA ILE A 321 4.91 -12.23 -2.98
C ILE A 321 3.62 -11.40 -3.01
N TYR A 322 3.71 -10.17 -3.52
CA TYR A 322 2.58 -9.25 -3.52
C TYR A 322 1.41 -9.76 -4.39
N LEU A 323 1.71 -10.25 -5.60
CA LEU A 323 0.67 -10.77 -6.49
C LEU A 323 0.07 -12.10 -5.98
N PHE A 324 0.89 -13.01 -5.45
CA PHE A 324 0.43 -14.32 -4.95
C PHE A 324 -0.39 -14.22 -3.67
N HIS A 325 -0.19 -13.14 -2.91
CA HIS A 325 -1.07 -12.83 -1.80
C HIS A 325 -2.51 -12.63 -2.30
N MET A 326 -2.69 -11.85 -3.36
CA MET A 326 -4.02 -11.50 -3.90
C MET A 326 -4.60 -12.56 -4.84
N LEU A 327 -3.79 -13.04 -5.78
CA LEU A 327 -4.20 -13.97 -6.83
C LEU A 327 -3.63 -15.37 -6.57
N GLN A 328 -4.44 -16.40 -6.84
CA GLN A 328 -3.96 -17.77 -6.80
C GLN A 328 -3.38 -18.18 -8.17
N PRO A 329 -2.05 -18.30 -8.31
CA PRO A 329 -1.43 -18.74 -9.56
C PRO A 329 -1.86 -20.17 -9.93
N THR A 330 -1.71 -20.54 -11.19
CA THR A 330 -1.79 -21.94 -11.64
C THR A 330 -0.42 -22.60 -11.50
N ALA A 331 -0.40 -23.93 -11.37
CA ALA A 331 0.86 -24.68 -11.33
C ALA A 331 1.76 -24.37 -12.54
N SER A 332 1.16 -24.19 -13.74
CA SER A 332 1.88 -23.80 -14.95
C SER A 332 2.62 -22.46 -14.84
N ILE A 333 2.04 -21.47 -14.15
CA ILE A 333 2.66 -20.16 -13.94
C ILE A 333 3.84 -20.30 -12.98
N CYS A 334 3.66 -21.01 -11.86
CA CYS A 334 4.73 -21.28 -10.90
C CYS A 334 5.92 -21.98 -11.59
N LEU A 335 5.64 -23.06 -12.32
CA LEU A 335 6.66 -23.81 -13.05
C LEU A 335 7.38 -22.96 -14.11
N ARG A 336 6.67 -22.06 -14.81
CA ARG A 336 7.29 -21.16 -15.79
C ARG A 336 8.26 -20.19 -15.13
N ILE A 337 7.90 -19.59 -13.99
CA ILE A 337 8.79 -18.70 -13.23
C ILE A 337 9.99 -19.49 -12.70
N GLU A 338 9.76 -20.66 -12.08
CA GLU A 338 10.82 -21.52 -11.55
C GLU A 338 11.81 -21.95 -12.64
N ARG A 339 11.34 -22.26 -13.85
CA ARG A 339 12.21 -22.54 -15.01
C ARG A 339 13.10 -21.36 -15.38
N MET A 340 12.58 -20.13 -15.34
CA MET A 340 13.38 -18.92 -15.62
C MET A 340 14.46 -18.72 -14.56
N ILE A 341 14.12 -18.88 -13.27
CA ILE A 341 15.07 -18.77 -12.16
C ILE A 341 16.14 -19.87 -12.27
N ASN A 342 15.73 -21.10 -12.55
CA ASN A 342 16.64 -22.25 -12.68
C ASN A 342 17.60 -22.08 -13.87
N LYS A 343 17.11 -21.54 -15.01
CA LYS A 343 17.95 -21.22 -16.17
C LYS A 343 18.99 -20.15 -15.83
N PHE A 344 18.59 -19.12 -15.08
CA PHE A 344 19.52 -18.07 -14.65
C PHE A 344 20.58 -18.58 -13.67
N PHE A 345 20.19 -19.45 -12.73
CA PHE A 345 21.13 -19.96 -11.73
C PHE A 345 22.25 -20.79 -12.38
N TRP A 346 21.89 -21.76 -13.23
CA TRP A 346 22.86 -22.68 -13.85
C TRP A 346 23.51 -22.16 -15.14
N GLY A 347 22.93 -21.19 -15.84
CA GLY A 347 23.43 -20.74 -17.15
C GLY A 347 24.71 -19.92 -17.07
N SER A 348 25.79 -20.29 -17.75
CA SER A 348 27.06 -19.55 -17.70
C SER A 348 27.02 -18.17 -18.36
N LYS A 349 26.26 -18.04 -19.47
CA LYS A 349 26.01 -16.81 -20.23
C LYS A 349 24.51 -16.69 -20.53
N PHE A 350 24.08 -15.51 -20.98
CA PHE A 350 22.69 -15.31 -21.37
C PHE A 350 22.25 -16.38 -22.39
N ASN A 351 21.13 -17.04 -22.10
CA ASN A 351 20.56 -18.10 -22.92
C ASN A 351 21.34 -19.42 -23.09
N THR A 352 22.53 -19.60 -22.49
CA THR A 352 23.22 -20.90 -22.52
C THR A 352 22.65 -21.84 -21.46
N ASN A 353 22.35 -23.08 -21.85
CA ASN A 353 21.96 -24.11 -20.89
C ASN A 353 23.23 -24.62 -20.21
N GLY A 354 23.47 -24.21 -18.96
CA GLY A 354 24.50 -24.84 -18.13
C GLY A 354 24.06 -26.21 -17.62
N ILE A 355 25.05 -27.00 -17.19
CA ILE A 355 24.80 -28.30 -16.55
C ILE A 355 23.98 -28.07 -15.27
N ARG A 356 22.86 -28.79 -15.14
CA ARG A 356 21.99 -28.75 -13.95
C ARG A 356 22.44 -29.84 -13.00
N TRP A 357 23.15 -29.45 -11.95
CA TRP A 357 23.69 -30.39 -10.96
C TRP A 357 22.65 -30.86 -9.93
N ALA A 358 21.57 -30.10 -9.75
CA ALA A 358 20.48 -30.45 -8.84
C ALA A 358 19.11 -30.03 -9.40
N SER A 359 18.07 -30.75 -8.98
CA SER A 359 16.68 -30.39 -9.27
C SER A 359 16.27 -29.12 -8.52
N TRP A 360 15.34 -28.34 -9.08
CA TRP A 360 14.86 -27.12 -8.43
C TRP A 360 14.15 -27.42 -7.09
N SER A 361 13.52 -28.59 -6.96
CA SER A 361 12.91 -29.03 -5.70
C SER A 361 13.96 -29.20 -4.60
N ASN A 362 15.11 -29.81 -4.90
CA ASN A 362 16.17 -30.01 -3.91
C ASN A 362 16.84 -28.68 -3.53
N MET A 363 16.87 -27.72 -4.46
CA MET A 363 17.34 -26.36 -4.19
C MET A 363 16.37 -25.60 -3.27
N CYS A 364 15.07 -25.93 -3.34
CA CYS A 364 14.00 -25.36 -2.53
C CYS A 364 13.84 -26.12 -1.20
N GLY A 365 14.80 -25.94 -0.29
CA GLY A 365 14.78 -26.53 1.05
C GLY A 365 15.56 -25.67 2.04
N ILE A 366 15.49 -26.00 3.32
CA ILE A 366 16.27 -25.32 4.36
C ILE A 366 17.73 -25.77 4.24
N TYR A 367 18.68 -24.92 4.63
CA TYR A 367 20.10 -25.28 4.61
C TYR A 367 20.42 -26.56 5.40
N ASN A 368 19.71 -26.78 6.51
CA ASN A 368 19.86 -27.97 7.35
C ASN A 368 19.43 -29.26 6.64
N GLU A 369 18.57 -29.17 5.62
CA GLU A 369 18.09 -30.31 4.81
C GLU A 369 18.90 -30.46 3.50
N GLY A 370 20.03 -29.75 3.37
CA GLY A 370 20.85 -29.73 2.16
C GLY A 370 20.31 -28.83 1.05
N GLY A 371 19.28 -28.04 1.33
CA GLY A 371 18.70 -27.08 0.38
C GLY A 371 19.48 -25.77 0.33
N LEU A 372 19.34 -25.02 -0.78
CA LEU A 372 19.98 -23.72 -0.92
C LEU A 372 19.10 -22.56 -0.44
N GLY A 373 18.02 -22.79 0.30
CA GLY A 373 17.14 -21.72 0.81
C GLY A 373 16.35 -20.98 -0.26
N CYS A 374 16.17 -21.57 -1.45
CA CYS A 374 15.24 -21.07 -2.46
C CYS A 374 13.79 -21.38 -2.04
N LYS A 375 12.83 -20.58 -2.50
CA LYS A 375 11.40 -20.80 -2.17
C LYS A 375 10.69 -21.48 -3.33
N ASN A 376 9.98 -22.56 -3.02
CA ASN A 376 9.02 -23.15 -3.95
C ASN A 376 7.80 -22.23 -4.07
N LEU A 377 7.48 -21.82 -5.30
CA LEU A 377 6.44 -20.83 -5.57
C LEU A 377 5.03 -21.39 -5.33
N SER A 378 4.85 -22.70 -5.49
CA SER A 378 3.59 -23.38 -5.20
C SER A 378 3.31 -23.41 -3.70
N ASN A 379 4.32 -23.77 -2.90
CA ASN A 379 4.21 -23.76 -1.44
C ASN A 379 4.00 -22.34 -0.92
N MET A 380 4.67 -21.35 -1.52
CA MET A 380 4.44 -19.93 -1.21
C MET A 380 2.99 -19.51 -1.46
N ALA A 381 2.39 -19.92 -2.59
CA ALA A 381 1.00 -19.62 -2.90
C ALA A 381 0.01 -20.30 -1.92
N GLN A 382 0.30 -21.52 -1.48
CA GLN A 382 -0.47 -22.21 -0.44
C GLN A 382 -0.35 -21.51 0.91
N ALA A 383 0.85 -21.12 1.33
CA ALA A 383 1.08 -20.38 2.58
C ALA A 383 0.30 -19.04 2.61
N PHE A 384 0.29 -18.29 1.49
CA PHE A 384 -0.54 -17.08 1.41
C PHE A 384 -2.04 -17.35 1.49
N SER A 385 -2.49 -18.51 1.05
CA SER A 385 -3.89 -18.90 1.16
C SER A 385 -4.28 -19.17 2.62
N HIS A 386 -3.40 -19.82 3.39
CA HIS A 386 -3.56 -20.00 4.84
C HIS A 386 -3.58 -18.66 5.57
N LYS A 387 -2.65 -17.76 5.25
CA LYS A 387 -2.63 -16.39 5.79
C LYS A 387 -3.94 -15.63 5.50
N LEU A 388 -4.49 -15.79 4.29
CA LEU A 388 -5.75 -15.16 3.89
C LEU A 388 -6.97 -15.77 4.61
N TRP A 389 -6.96 -17.08 4.87
CA TRP A 389 -7.96 -17.74 5.72
C TRP A 389 -7.90 -17.26 7.17
N PHE A 390 -6.71 -17.16 7.74
CA PHE A 390 -6.51 -16.62 9.10
C PHE A 390 -7.03 -15.19 9.21
N SER A 391 -6.67 -14.32 8.25
CA SER A 391 -7.17 -12.93 8.19
C SER A 391 -8.70 -12.89 8.08
N PHE A 392 -9.31 -13.77 7.29
CA PHE A 392 -10.76 -13.89 7.17
C PHE A 392 -11.42 -14.31 8.49
N ARG A 393 -10.88 -15.33 9.16
CA ARG A 393 -11.39 -15.84 10.43
C ARG A 393 -11.25 -14.82 11.56
N SER A 394 -10.18 -14.03 11.58
CA SER A 394 -9.97 -12.98 12.59
C SER A 394 -11.03 -11.86 12.60
N LYS A 395 -11.85 -11.73 11.54
CA LYS A 395 -12.96 -10.75 11.40
C LYS A 395 -12.64 -9.26 11.63
N VAL A 396 -11.38 -8.86 11.74
CA VAL A 396 -11.00 -7.45 12.01
C VAL A 396 -11.17 -6.55 10.79
N SER A 397 -10.88 -7.06 9.59
CA SER A 397 -10.81 -6.22 8.38
C SER A 397 -12.18 -6.01 7.71
N LEU A 398 -12.33 -4.86 7.01
CA LEU A 398 -13.49 -4.57 6.15
C LEU A 398 -13.73 -5.68 5.13
N TRP A 399 -12.65 -6.21 4.54
CA TRP A 399 -12.70 -7.33 3.61
C TRP A 399 -13.28 -8.60 4.25
N ALA A 400 -12.84 -8.97 5.46
CA ALA A 400 -13.34 -10.15 6.15
C ALA A 400 -14.84 -10.02 6.48
N ARG A 401 -15.27 -8.85 6.96
CA ARG A 401 -16.70 -8.53 7.20
C ARG A 401 -17.53 -8.65 5.93
N PHE A 402 -17.05 -8.09 4.82
CA PHE A 402 -17.73 -8.17 3.52
C PHE A 402 -17.85 -9.61 3.02
N MET A 403 -16.77 -10.40 3.09
CA MET A 403 -16.78 -11.81 2.67
C MET A 403 -17.70 -12.65 3.54
N ASN A 404 -17.71 -12.41 4.85
CA ASN A 404 -18.58 -13.10 5.79
C ASN A 404 -20.06 -12.81 5.48
N ALA A 405 -20.42 -11.52 5.32
CA ALA A 405 -21.78 -11.12 4.97
C ALA A 405 -22.24 -11.75 3.64
N LYS A 406 -21.37 -11.75 2.62
CA LYS A 406 -21.67 -12.25 1.28
C LYS A 406 -21.87 -13.76 1.21
N TYR A 407 -21.00 -14.53 1.87
CA TYR A 407 -20.92 -15.98 1.68
C TYR A 407 -21.42 -16.81 2.87
N CYS A 408 -21.20 -16.34 4.10
CA CYS A 408 -21.49 -17.10 5.31
C CYS A 408 -22.77 -16.64 6.00
N LYS A 409 -23.09 -15.34 5.95
CA LYS A 409 -24.16 -14.72 6.75
C LYS A 409 -23.99 -15.10 8.23
N ASP A 410 -24.97 -15.80 8.79
CA ASP A 410 -24.98 -16.28 10.18
C ASP A 410 -24.44 -17.71 10.34
N LYS A 411 -24.08 -18.37 9.23
CA LYS A 411 -23.56 -19.74 9.26
C LYS A 411 -22.06 -19.75 9.57
N HIS A 412 -21.61 -20.84 10.19
CA HIS A 412 -20.20 -21.07 10.45
C HIS A 412 -19.40 -21.08 9.12
N PRO A 413 -18.27 -20.34 9.02
CA PRO A 413 -17.50 -20.29 7.79
C PRO A 413 -16.97 -21.63 7.26
N LEU A 414 -16.80 -22.64 8.12
CA LEU A 414 -16.42 -23.99 7.67
C LEU A 414 -17.53 -24.68 6.86
N LEU A 415 -18.80 -24.36 7.12
CA LEU A 415 -19.94 -24.92 6.40
C LEU A 415 -20.15 -24.26 5.03
N GLY A 416 -19.37 -23.22 4.72
CA GLY A 416 -19.43 -22.53 3.44
C GLY A 416 -19.01 -23.44 2.28
N VAL A 417 -19.93 -23.69 1.35
CA VAL A 417 -19.69 -24.38 0.07
C VAL A 417 -19.64 -23.33 -1.05
N TYR A 418 -18.74 -23.49 -2.01
CA TYR A 418 -18.63 -22.59 -3.15
C TYR A 418 -19.46 -23.08 -4.35
N LYS A 419 -20.00 -22.14 -5.11
CA LYS A 419 -20.67 -22.34 -6.39
C LYS A 419 -19.77 -21.98 -7.57
N ALA A 420 -20.14 -22.42 -8.77
CA ALA A 420 -19.40 -22.08 -9.99
C ALA A 420 -19.34 -20.56 -10.26
N SER A 421 -20.39 -19.82 -9.89
CA SER A 421 -20.47 -18.36 -10.02
C SER A 421 -19.72 -17.57 -8.94
N ASP A 422 -19.21 -18.24 -7.91
CA ASP A 422 -18.55 -17.55 -6.80
C ASP A 422 -17.15 -17.04 -7.16
N SER A 423 -16.70 -16.06 -6.37
CA SER A 423 -15.40 -15.42 -6.56
C SER A 423 -14.26 -16.43 -6.42
N LEU A 424 -13.18 -16.21 -7.18
CA LEU A 424 -12.00 -17.07 -7.13
C LEU A 424 -11.36 -17.07 -5.75
N THR A 425 -11.40 -15.94 -5.05
CA THR A 425 -10.89 -15.81 -3.68
C THR A 425 -11.70 -16.67 -2.70
N TRP A 426 -13.02 -16.71 -2.83
CA TRP A 426 -13.85 -17.61 -2.00
C TRP A 426 -13.53 -19.08 -2.28
N LYS A 427 -13.42 -19.47 -3.56
CA LYS A 427 -13.01 -20.82 -3.95
C LYS A 427 -11.63 -21.20 -3.41
N ARG A 428 -10.68 -20.26 -3.40
CA ARG A 428 -9.34 -20.44 -2.82
C ARG A 428 -9.43 -20.76 -1.33
N LEU A 429 -10.28 -20.04 -0.59
CA LEU A 429 -10.50 -20.26 0.84
C LEU A 429 -11.16 -21.60 1.14
N CYS A 430 -12.24 -21.93 0.43
CA CYS A 430 -12.97 -23.18 0.65
C CYS A 430 -12.14 -24.44 0.41
N LYS A 431 -11.08 -24.37 -0.41
CA LYS A 431 -10.17 -25.50 -0.63
C LYS A 431 -9.27 -25.80 0.57
N ILE A 432 -8.91 -24.76 1.33
CA ILE A 432 -7.88 -24.84 2.38
C ILE A 432 -8.51 -24.77 3.78
N LYS A 433 -9.80 -24.45 3.88
CA LYS A 433 -10.49 -24.26 5.16
C LYS A 433 -10.30 -25.40 6.16
N TRP A 434 -10.25 -26.65 5.70
CA TRP A 434 -10.11 -27.83 6.59
C TRP A 434 -8.67 -27.97 7.10
N GLU A 435 -7.69 -27.92 6.20
CA GLU A 435 -6.26 -27.94 6.52
C GLU A 435 -5.91 -26.78 7.47
N ALA A 436 -6.33 -25.56 7.15
CA ALA A 436 -6.02 -24.39 7.95
C ALA A 436 -6.67 -24.43 9.34
N ASN A 437 -7.84 -25.06 9.49
CA ASN A 437 -8.53 -25.13 10.79
C ASN A 437 -7.76 -25.99 11.81
N GLN A 438 -6.98 -26.97 11.35
CA GLN A 438 -6.13 -27.80 12.23
C GLN A 438 -5.05 -26.97 12.94
N PHE A 439 -4.65 -25.84 12.35
CA PHE A 439 -3.60 -24.96 12.86
C PHE A 439 -4.14 -23.68 13.51
N VAL A 440 -5.46 -23.56 13.72
CA VAL A 440 -6.10 -22.38 14.32
C VAL A 440 -6.67 -22.73 15.69
N GLN A 441 -6.30 -21.93 16.68
CA GLN A 441 -6.86 -21.97 18.02
C GLN A 441 -7.46 -20.61 18.38
N TRP A 442 -8.60 -20.63 19.07
CA TRP A 442 -9.31 -19.44 19.50
C TRP A 442 -9.03 -19.16 20.96
N SER A 443 -8.59 -17.93 21.26
CA SER A 443 -8.62 -17.41 22.63
C SER A 443 -9.98 -16.80 22.92
N ILE A 444 -10.58 -17.18 24.04
CA ILE A 444 -11.88 -16.66 24.47
C ILE A 444 -11.70 -15.19 24.85
N GLY A 445 -12.54 -14.33 24.28
CA GLY A 445 -12.53 -12.89 24.50
C GLY A 445 -13.94 -12.31 24.35
N LYS A 446 -14.10 -11.20 23.63
CA LYS A 446 -15.38 -10.43 23.54
C LYS A 446 -16.51 -11.09 22.70
N GLY A 447 -16.60 -12.42 22.62
CA GLY A 447 -17.81 -13.11 22.13
C GLY A 447 -17.99 -13.26 20.61
N ASN A 448 -16.91 -13.27 19.82
CA ASN A 448 -16.98 -13.49 18.35
C ASN A 448 -16.73 -14.95 17.91
N VAL A 449 -16.80 -15.89 18.85
CA VAL A 449 -16.46 -17.31 18.68
C VAL A 449 -17.75 -18.12 18.56
N PHE A 450 -17.79 -19.06 17.62
CA PHE A 450 -18.89 -20.03 17.54
C PHE A 450 -18.65 -21.14 18.56
N PHE A 451 -19.41 -21.11 19.65
CA PHE A 451 -19.20 -21.95 20.84
C PHE A 451 -19.01 -23.44 20.52
N TRP A 452 -19.83 -24.02 19.64
CA TRP A 452 -19.79 -25.45 19.34
C TRP A 452 -18.73 -25.83 18.30
N GLN A 453 -18.54 -24.99 17.28
CA GLN A 453 -17.75 -25.33 16.09
C GLN A 453 -16.30 -24.84 16.13
N ASP A 454 -15.96 -23.89 16.99
CA ASP A 454 -14.61 -23.33 17.07
C ASP A 454 -13.71 -24.06 18.09
N ASN A 455 -12.43 -24.16 17.74
CA ASN A 455 -11.41 -24.78 18.57
C ASN A 455 -10.91 -23.81 19.65
N TRP A 456 -11.62 -23.72 20.77
CA TRP A 456 -11.23 -22.89 21.93
C TRP A 456 -10.79 -23.69 23.16
N LEU A 457 -11.20 -24.97 23.27
CA LEU A 457 -10.87 -25.86 24.39
C LEU A 457 -9.62 -26.73 24.12
N GLY A 458 -8.98 -26.59 22.95
CA GLY A 458 -7.84 -27.41 22.53
C GLY A 458 -7.82 -27.60 21.01
N PRO A 459 -7.19 -28.69 20.50
CA PRO A 459 -7.11 -28.95 19.05
C PRO A 459 -8.44 -29.38 18.41
N PHE A 460 -9.46 -29.73 19.21
CA PHE A 460 -10.77 -30.20 18.74
C PHE A 460 -11.89 -29.24 19.13
N SER A 461 -12.93 -29.16 18.29
CA SER A 461 -14.18 -28.46 18.60
C SER A 461 -15.07 -29.35 19.49
N ILE A 462 -15.99 -28.73 20.24
CA ILE A 462 -16.94 -29.47 21.08
C ILE A 462 -17.84 -30.35 20.22
N ASP A 463 -18.25 -29.88 19.05
CA ASP A 463 -19.05 -30.66 18.10
C ASP A 463 -18.32 -31.94 17.64
N ASN A 464 -17.00 -31.88 17.46
CA ASN A 464 -16.21 -33.07 17.14
C ASN A 464 -16.05 -34.01 18.35
N LEU A 465 -15.95 -33.47 19.56
CA LEU A 465 -15.85 -34.27 20.79
C LEU A 465 -17.17 -34.99 21.13
N LEU A 466 -18.32 -34.39 20.82
CA LEU A 466 -19.64 -34.98 21.08
C LEU A 466 -20.08 -35.95 19.97
N ASN A 467 -19.67 -35.73 18.72
CA ASN A 467 -19.99 -36.64 17.61
C ASN A 467 -19.02 -37.84 17.49
N THR A 468 -17.99 -37.94 18.35
CA THR A 468 -17.05 -39.09 18.37
C THR A 468 -17.46 -40.19 19.36
N THR A 469 -18.63 -40.09 20.00
CA THR A 469 -19.19 -41.12 20.89
C THR A 469 -20.45 -41.79 20.33
N VAL A 470 -20.36 -42.34 19.12
CA VAL A 470 -21.25 -43.42 18.62
C VAL A 470 -20.44 -44.43 17.84
#